data_AF-A0AAV3EFS2-F1
#
_entry.id   AF-A0AAV3EFS2-F1
#
_cell.length_a   1.000
_cell.length_b   1.000
_cell.length_c   1.000
_cell.angle_alpha   90.00
_cell.angle_beta   90.00
_cell.angle_gamma   90.00
#
_symmetry.space_group_name_H-M   'P 1'
#
loop_
_entity.id
_entity.type
_entity.pdbx_description
1 polymer ?
#
loop_
_entity_poly.entity_id
_entity_poly.type
_entity_poly.pdbx_seq_one_letter_code
_entity_poly.pdbx_strand_id
1 'polypeptide(L)'
;MLPYPFNYFSSLIGFRKTFANRRMLSWFQLIFTSVFLISLSLIPVAIQTASLTSYALDTFINKAFDTLDEDVMLDLDHHAQIKDHVLTTENPEGIHHNAAGTVIIGHHEELKLGKELTLYFDKENLKITKEGKELANIRYQAIDQKALKSKEALTKAISKDWFQQNRLVISLFLVLSAGFLFSINFAFLALGASFLLYLTKKSRLFSFKTFKECYHFILNCLGLPTIIGLICGLFGQSLPTIITVQNILFVLYLVIIFYKTHFRDEDFRN
;
A
#
# COMPACT_ATOMS: atom_id res chain seq x y z
N MET A 1 -28.98 -18.75 -20.10
CA MET A 1 -27.73 -18.01 -19.83
C MET A 1 -27.88 -17.36 -18.46
N LEU A 2 -26.88 -17.46 -17.58
CA LEU A 2 -26.94 -16.79 -16.27
C LEU A 2 -26.89 -15.27 -16.46
N PRO A 3 -27.60 -14.49 -15.61
CA PRO A 3 -27.47 -13.04 -15.64
C PRO A 3 -26.11 -12.60 -15.07
N TYR A 4 -25.69 -11.38 -15.40
CA TYR A 4 -24.57 -10.74 -14.74
C TYR A 4 -24.89 -10.51 -13.25
N PRO A 5 -23.96 -10.76 -12.30
CA PRO A 5 -22.54 -11.10 -12.48
C PRO A 5 -22.23 -12.60 -12.56
N PHE A 6 -23.22 -13.48 -12.40
CA PHE A 6 -23.01 -14.94 -12.37
C PHE A 6 -22.45 -15.50 -13.67
N ASN A 7 -22.77 -14.90 -14.82
CA ASN A 7 -22.17 -15.28 -16.11
C ASN A 7 -20.64 -15.14 -16.13
N TYR A 8 -20.11 -14.07 -15.52
CA TYR A 8 -18.68 -13.80 -15.45
C TYR A 8 -17.98 -14.88 -14.61
N PHE A 9 -18.42 -15.11 -13.37
CA PHE A 9 -17.84 -16.15 -12.50
C PHE A 9 -17.94 -17.55 -13.11
N SER A 10 -19.06 -17.85 -13.78
CA SER A 10 -19.21 -19.13 -14.47
C SER A 10 -18.19 -19.32 -15.60
N SER A 11 -17.67 -18.22 -16.17
CA SER A 11 -16.69 -18.22 -17.27
C SER A 11 -15.24 -18.34 -16.78
N LEU A 12 -15.00 -18.17 -15.48
CA LEU A 12 -13.68 -18.36 -14.86
C LEU A 12 -13.34 -19.85 -14.71
N ILE A 13 -14.37 -20.70 -14.63
CA ILE A 13 -14.22 -22.14 -14.44
C ILE A 13 -14.27 -22.82 -15.81
N GLY A 14 -13.08 -23.19 -16.29
CA GLY A 14 -12.88 -23.93 -17.54
C GLY A 14 -12.26 -23.10 -18.67
N PHE A 15 -11.03 -23.44 -19.04
CA PHE A 15 -10.20 -22.70 -20.02
C PHE A 15 -10.87 -22.43 -21.38
N ARG A 16 -11.62 -23.42 -21.93
CA ARG A 16 -12.36 -23.24 -23.20
C ARG A 16 -13.53 -22.27 -23.03
N LYS A 17 -14.22 -22.33 -21.90
CA LYS A 17 -15.37 -21.48 -21.58
C LYS A 17 -14.95 -20.02 -21.40
N THR A 18 -13.81 -19.78 -20.77
CA THR A 18 -13.19 -18.45 -20.64
C THR A 18 -12.99 -17.78 -22.00
N PHE A 19 -12.53 -18.54 -23.00
CA PHE A 19 -12.34 -18.06 -24.36
C PHE A 19 -13.65 -17.94 -25.16
N ALA A 20 -14.55 -18.93 -25.05
CA ALA A 20 -15.83 -18.93 -25.77
C ALA A 20 -16.76 -17.79 -25.32
N ASN A 21 -16.76 -17.48 -24.02
CA ASN A 21 -17.65 -16.46 -23.45
C ASN A 21 -17.13 -15.02 -23.60
N ARG A 22 -16.02 -14.79 -24.33
CA ARG A 22 -15.39 -13.46 -24.54
C ARG A 22 -16.28 -12.38 -25.18
N ARG A 23 -17.50 -12.71 -25.60
CA ARG A 23 -18.47 -11.76 -26.19
C ARG A 23 -19.65 -11.40 -25.27
N MET A 24 -19.77 -12.04 -24.10
CA MET A 24 -20.99 -11.98 -23.29
C MET A 24 -21.20 -10.68 -22.50
N LEU A 25 -20.14 -9.89 -22.23
CA LEU A 25 -20.25 -8.69 -21.40
C LEU A 25 -20.42 -7.40 -22.22
N SER A 26 -21.22 -6.47 -21.72
CA SER A 26 -21.30 -5.09 -22.21
C SER A 26 -20.10 -4.26 -21.72
N TRP A 27 -19.84 -3.10 -22.34
CA TRP A 27 -18.76 -2.21 -21.90
C TRP A 27 -18.92 -1.77 -20.44
N PHE A 28 -20.15 -1.48 -20.01
CA PHE A 28 -20.42 -1.13 -18.61
C PHE A 28 -20.08 -2.28 -17.66
N GLN A 29 -20.46 -3.51 -18.02
CA GLN A 29 -20.13 -4.71 -17.23
C GLN A 29 -18.62 -4.96 -17.17
N LEU A 30 -17.89 -4.69 -18.25
CA LEU A 30 -16.42 -4.80 -18.29
C LEU A 30 -15.75 -3.79 -17.34
N ILE A 31 -16.20 -2.53 -17.35
CA ILE A 31 -15.69 -1.50 -16.44
C ILE A 31 -16.00 -1.87 -15.00
N PHE A 32 -17.25 -2.24 -14.70
CA PHE A 32 -17.64 -2.67 -13.36
C PHE A 32 -16.83 -3.87 -12.88
N THR A 33 -16.66 -4.90 -13.73
CA THR A 33 -15.89 -6.09 -13.38
C THR A 33 -14.41 -5.74 -13.14
N SER A 34 -13.86 -4.78 -13.89
CA SER A 34 -12.49 -4.30 -13.67
C SER A 34 -12.34 -3.65 -12.29
N VAL A 35 -13.24 -2.73 -11.95
CA VAL A 35 -13.29 -2.10 -10.62
C VAL A 35 -13.46 -3.16 -9.54
N PHE A 36 -14.36 -4.12 -9.75
CA PHE A 36 -14.61 -5.22 -8.82
C PHE A 36 -13.35 -6.06 -8.56
N LEU A 37 -12.59 -6.44 -9.59
CA LEU A 37 -11.34 -7.20 -9.41
C LEU A 37 -10.29 -6.39 -8.65
N ILE A 38 -10.14 -5.10 -8.96
CA ILE A 38 -9.24 -4.21 -8.21
C ILE A 38 -9.68 -4.12 -6.74
N SER A 39 -10.99 -3.99 -6.48
CA SER A 39 -11.54 -3.97 -5.13
C SER A 39 -11.29 -5.29 -4.38
N LEU A 40 -11.39 -6.44 -5.03
CA LEU A 40 -11.04 -7.73 -4.42
C LEU A 40 -9.58 -7.77 -3.97
N SER A 41 -8.65 -7.28 -4.81
CA SER A 41 -7.23 -7.20 -4.46
C SER A 41 -6.94 -6.28 -3.26
N LEU A 42 -7.83 -5.32 -2.96
CA LEU A 42 -7.66 -4.38 -1.84
C LEU A 42 -8.13 -4.90 -0.49
N ILE A 43 -9.03 -5.89 -0.46
CA ILE A 43 -9.55 -6.48 0.80
C ILE A 43 -8.41 -6.90 1.76
N PRO A 44 -7.39 -7.68 1.35
CA PRO A 44 -6.35 -8.10 2.28
C PRO A 44 -5.52 -6.91 2.78
N VAL A 45 -5.26 -5.92 1.93
CA VAL A 45 -4.53 -4.70 2.33
C VAL A 45 -5.31 -3.91 3.36
N ALA A 46 -6.63 -3.75 3.19
CA ALA A 46 -7.47 -3.07 4.15
C ALA A 46 -7.47 -3.77 5.52
N ILE A 47 -7.54 -5.11 5.54
CA ILE A 47 -7.48 -5.91 6.76
C ILE A 47 -6.11 -5.77 7.43
N GLN A 48 -5.02 -5.94 6.67
CA GLN A 48 -3.65 -5.82 7.18
C GLN A 48 -3.42 -4.41 7.75
N THR A 49 -3.86 -3.36 7.04
CA THR A 49 -3.74 -1.97 7.49
C THR A 49 -4.53 -1.72 8.77
N ALA A 50 -5.75 -2.26 8.85
CA ALA A 50 -6.57 -2.15 10.06
C ALA A 50 -5.92 -2.79 11.29
N SER A 51 -5.14 -3.86 11.11
CA SER A 51 -4.39 -4.52 12.19
C SER A 51 -3.08 -3.84 12.60
N LEU A 52 -2.61 -2.82 11.86
CA LEU A 52 -1.37 -2.11 12.20
C LEU A 52 -1.51 -1.37 13.53
N THR A 53 -0.46 -1.43 14.33
CA THR A 53 -0.34 -0.68 15.60
C THR A 53 0.69 0.44 15.53
N SER A 54 1.56 0.42 14.52
CA SER A 54 2.58 1.43 14.27
C SER A 54 2.88 1.48 12.78
N TYR A 55 3.30 2.65 12.31
CA TYR A 55 3.80 2.86 10.96
C TYR A 55 4.96 3.83 11.02
N ALA A 56 6.01 3.56 10.25
CA ALA A 56 7.28 4.28 10.38
C ALA A 56 7.11 5.74 9.94
N LEU A 57 7.31 6.68 10.86
CA LEU A 57 7.11 8.11 10.64
C LEU A 57 8.08 8.70 9.59
N ASP A 58 9.27 8.11 9.50
CA ASP A 58 10.32 8.49 8.55
C ASP A 58 9.90 8.37 7.07
N THR A 59 8.89 7.53 6.78
CA THR A 59 8.26 7.44 5.46
C THR A 59 7.51 8.73 5.06
N PHE A 60 7.09 9.54 6.03
CA PHE A 60 6.40 10.83 5.82
C PHE A 60 7.32 12.01 6.09
N ILE A 61 8.15 11.93 7.13
CA ILE A 61 9.12 12.97 7.50
C ILE A 61 10.52 12.40 7.28
N ASN A 62 11.05 12.66 6.09
CA ASN A 62 12.34 12.14 5.67
C ASN A 62 13.45 12.49 6.69
N LYS A 63 14.21 11.48 7.11
CA LYS A 63 15.34 11.58 8.06
C LYS A 63 14.97 12.16 9.43
N ALA A 64 13.71 12.05 9.86
CA ALA A 64 13.26 12.53 11.18
C ALA A 64 14.13 12.02 12.33
N PHE A 65 14.55 10.76 12.27
CA PHE A 65 15.31 10.11 13.36
C PHE A 65 16.83 10.19 13.19
N ASP A 66 17.34 10.78 12.11
CA ASP A 66 18.77 11.02 11.93
C ASP A 66 19.27 12.08 12.93
N THR A 67 18.38 12.95 13.42
CA THR A 67 18.69 13.96 14.45
C THR A 67 18.90 13.37 15.84
N LEU A 68 18.49 12.11 16.08
CA LEU A 68 18.68 11.42 17.36
C LEU A 68 20.04 10.69 17.34
N ASP A 69 21.13 11.44 17.50
CA ASP A 69 22.49 10.90 17.60
C ASP A 69 22.81 10.41 19.03
N GLU A 70 24.05 9.96 19.26
CA GLU A 70 24.47 9.42 20.55
C GLU A 70 24.39 10.47 21.67
N ASP A 71 24.77 11.71 21.40
CA ASP A 71 24.75 12.80 22.37
C ASP A 71 23.32 13.14 22.81
N VAL A 72 22.38 13.23 21.85
CA VAL A 72 20.95 13.42 22.13
C VAL A 72 20.40 12.26 22.97
N MET A 73 20.74 11.02 22.62
CA MET A 73 20.23 9.86 23.34
C MET A 73 20.78 9.77 24.76
N LEU A 74 22.04 10.19 25.00
CA LEU A 74 22.62 10.27 26.34
C LEU A 74 21.91 11.32 27.20
N ASP A 75 21.58 12.50 26.64
CA ASP A 75 20.83 13.53 27.36
C ASP A 75 19.41 13.05 27.72
N LEU A 76 18.72 12.39 26.78
CA LEU A 76 17.40 11.80 27.02
C LEU A 76 17.42 10.68 28.06
N ASP A 77 18.46 9.84 28.10
CA ASP A 77 18.53 8.73 29.06
C ASP A 77 18.89 9.21 30.48
N HIS A 78 19.81 10.18 30.59
CA HIS A 78 20.36 10.61 31.89
C HIS A 78 19.62 11.79 32.51
N HIS A 79 19.07 12.71 31.71
CA HIS A 79 18.54 13.98 32.21
C HIS A 79 17.03 14.15 31.98
N ALA A 80 16.42 13.33 31.14
CA ALA A 80 14.98 13.36 30.91
C ALA A 80 14.23 12.24 31.65
N GLN A 81 13.10 12.62 32.24
CA GLN A 81 12.15 11.70 32.84
C GLN A 81 10.77 11.88 32.25
N ILE A 82 10.12 10.77 31.87
CA ILE A 82 8.72 10.75 31.47
C ILE A 82 7.90 10.02 32.54
N LYS A 83 7.03 10.76 33.21
CA LYS A 83 6.07 10.23 34.18
C LYS A 83 4.69 10.79 33.91
N ASP A 84 3.68 9.91 33.93
CA ASP A 84 2.27 10.29 33.67
C ASP A 84 2.09 11.07 32.36
N HIS A 85 2.84 10.68 31.31
CA HIS A 85 2.88 11.32 29.99
C HIS A 85 3.41 12.76 29.98
N VAL A 86 4.12 13.17 31.03
CA VAL A 86 4.78 14.47 31.14
C VAL A 86 6.29 14.25 31.18
N LEU A 87 6.99 14.94 30.28
CA LEU A 87 8.44 15.05 30.25
C LEU A 87 8.90 16.16 31.20
N THR A 88 9.83 15.80 32.07
CA THR A 88 10.61 16.71 32.90
C THR A 88 12.08 16.51 32.60
N THR A 89 12.85 17.58 32.50
CA THR A 89 14.30 17.53 32.30
C THR A 89 15.03 18.26 33.42
N GLU A 90 16.18 17.73 33.82
CA GLU A 90 17.12 18.41 34.73
C GLU A 90 18.12 19.28 33.95
N ASN A 91 18.18 19.16 32.62
CA ASN A 91 19.04 19.94 31.74
C ASN A 91 18.25 21.15 31.17
N PRO A 92 18.51 22.39 31.65
CA PRO A 92 17.79 23.59 31.22
C PRO A 92 18.21 24.12 29.84
N GLU A 93 19.36 23.71 29.31
CA GLU A 93 19.79 24.10 27.96
C GLU A 93 19.22 23.16 26.89
N GLY A 94 19.28 21.84 27.09
CA GLY A 94 18.52 20.81 26.36
C GLY A 94 18.55 20.85 24.83
N ILE A 95 19.42 21.65 24.20
CA ILE A 95 19.44 21.91 22.76
C ILE A 95 20.68 21.26 22.14
N HIS A 96 20.45 20.40 21.15
CA HIS A 96 21.47 19.68 20.40
C HIS A 96 21.36 20.01 18.92
N HIS A 97 22.49 20.33 18.29
CA HIS A 97 22.57 20.62 16.86
C HIS A 97 23.46 19.60 16.16
N ASN A 98 22.97 18.98 15.10
CA ASN A 98 23.74 18.07 14.26
C ASN A 98 23.43 18.28 12.77
N ALA A 99 24.15 17.54 11.92
CA ALA A 99 24.02 17.68 10.46
C ALA A 99 22.61 17.33 9.92
N ALA A 100 21.81 16.59 10.69
CA ALA A 100 20.44 16.23 10.31
C ALA A 100 19.41 17.26 10.76
N GLY A 101 19.71 18.06 11.79
CA GLY A 101 18.82 19.08 12.33
C GLY A 101 19.09 19.40 13.80
N THR A 102 18.04 19.84 14.49
CA THR A 102 18.09 20.26 15.90
C THR A 102 17.18 19.38 16.77
N VAL A 103 17.63 19.03 17.97
CA VAL A 103 16.80 18.39 19.00
C VAL A 103 16.74 19.29 20.22
N ILE A 104 15.56 19.44 20.78
CA ILE A 104 15.30 20.33 21.92
C ILE A 104 14.54 19.54 22.97
N ILE A 105 15.03 19.53 24.20
CA ILE A 105 14.53 18.69 25.29
C ILE A 105 14.15 19.59 26.47
N GLY A 106 12.87 19.53 26.87
CA GLY A 106 12.34 20.36 27.94
C GLY A 106 11.68 21.64 27.42
N HIS A 107 10.88 22.30 28.26
CA HIS A 107 10.05 23.41 27.83
C HIS A 107 10.83 24.72 27.66
N HIS A 108 10.65 25.39 26.53
CA HIS A 108 11.17 26.73 26.24
C HIS A 108 10.03 27.68 25.81
N GLU A 109 9.80 28.76 26.57
CA GLU A 109 8.68 29.69 26.36
C GLU A 109 8.79 30.53 25.08
N GLU A 110 10.00 30.79 24.57
CA GLU A 110 10.24 31.69 23.41
C GLU A 110 11.01 31.03 22.27
N LEU A 111 10.74 29.75 22.00
CA LEU A 111 11.47 29.04 20.96
C LEU A 111 11.02 29.46 19.55
N LYS A 112 11.85 30.24 18.85
CA LYS A 112 11.67 30.53 17.42
C LYS A 112 12.09 29.31 16.60
N LEU A 113 11.12 28.61 16.04
CA LEU A 113 11.34 27.47 15.15
C LEU A 113 12.13 27.92 13.92
N GLY A 114 13.27 27.25 13.70
CA GLY A 114 14.19 27.54 12.59
C GLY A 114 13.71 27.00 11.24
N LYS A 115 14.58 27.11 10.23
CA LYS A 115 14.35 26.49 8.92
C LYS A 115 14.68 25.00 8.90
N GLU A 116 15.55 24.56 9.80
CA GLU A 116 16.03 23.19 9.88
C GLU A 116 14.97 22.26 10.48
N LEU A 117 15.15 20.96 10.24
CA LEU A 117 14.34 19.93 10.88
C LEU A 117 14.59 19.99 12.40
N THR A 118 13.53 20.17 13.18
CA THR A 118 13.63 20.27 14.64
C THR A 118 12.70 19.25 15.30
N LEU A 119 13.24 18.42 16.19
CA LEU A 119 12.49 17.56 17.11
C LEU A 119 12.47 18.22 18.48
N TYR A 120 11.32 18.74 18.87
CA TYR A 120 11.13 19.45 20.13
C TYR A 120 10.30 18.61 21.10
N PHE A 121 11.00 17.99 22.05
CA PHE A 121 10.43 17.25 23.17
C PHE A 121 9.98 18.23 24.26
N ASP A 122 8.74 18.70 24.12
CA ASP A 122 8.09 19.60 25.08
C ASP A 122 7.45 18.79 26.23
N LYS A 123 6.74 19.45 27.16
CA LYS A 123 6.18 18.84 28.37
C LYS A 123 5.29 17.63 28.09
N GLU A 124 4.36 17.72 27.14
CA GLU A 124 3.35 16.67 26.92
C GLU A 124 3.43 16.05 25.52
N ASN A 125 4.28 16.60 24.67
CA ASN A 125 4.30 16.31 23.26
C ASN A 125 5.66 16.51 22.61
N LEU A 126 5.94 15.66 21.63
CA LEU A 126 7.00 15.85 20.65
C LEU A 126 6.44 16.63 19.45
N LYS A 127 6.98 17.82 19.21
CA LYS A 127 6.71 18.62 18.01
C LYS A 127 7.83 18.39 17.00
N ILE A 128 7.47 18.09 15.76
CA ILE A 128 8.41 17.97 14.65
C ILE A 128 8.13 19.11 13.69
N THR A 129 9.14 19.91 13.41
CA THR A 129 8.99 21.12 12.60
C THR A 129 10.08 21.21 11.55
N LYS A 130 9.79 21.87 10.44
CA LYS A 130 10.75 22.16 9.37
C LYS A 130 10.29 23.39 8.60
N GLU A 131 11.20 24.25 8.17
CA GLU A 131 10.86 25.48 7.43
C GLU A 131 9.84 26.37 8.16
N GLY A 132 9.93 26.43 9.50
CA GLY A 132 8.99 27.18 10.34
C GLY A 132 7.55 26.63 10.36
N LYS A 133 7.33 25.41 9.84
CA LYS A 133 6.02 24.74 9.87
C LYS A 133 6.04 23.52 10.78
N GLU A 134 4.95 23.32 11.50
CA GLU A 134 4.71 22.09 12.24
C GLU A 134 4.34 20.97 11.27
N LEU A 135 5.12 19.89 11.28
CA LEU A 135 4.89 18.69 10.48
C LEU A 135 4.14 17.61 11.28
N ALA A 136 4.41 17.54 12.59
CA ALA A 136 3.74 16.64 13.51
C ALA A 136 3.74 17.18 14.93
N ASN A 137 2.71 16.83 15.69
CA ASN A 137 2.58 17.11 17.11
C ASN A 137 2.05 15.85 17.78
N ILE A 138 2.92 15.19 18.55
CA ILE A 138 2.76 13.81 19.00
C ILE A 138 2.71 13.81 20.51
N ARG A 139 1.53 13.58 21.09
CA ARG A 139 1.40 13.42 22.55
C ARG A 139 2.09 12.16 23.02
N TYR A 140 2.72 12.20 24.19
CA TYR A 140 3.35 11.02 24.77
C TYR A 140 2.28 10.02 25.22
N GLN A 141 2.31 8.80 24.68
CA GLN A 141 1.46 7.69 25.10
C GLN A 141 2.29 6.40 25.23
N ALA A 142 2.96 6.00 24.15
CA ALA A 142 3.93 4.92 24.10
C ALA A 142 5.38 5.41 24.28
N ILE A 143 5.65 6.70 24.08
CA ILE A 143 6.91 7.33 24.49
C ILE A 143 6.91 7.39 26.02
N ASP A 144 7.64 6.47 26.64
CA ASP A 144 7.77 6.31 28.10
C ASP A 144 9.25 6.31 28.51
N GLN A 145 9.54 6.18 29.81
CA GLN A 145 10.92 6.15 30.32
C GLN A 145 11.76 5.04 29.68
N LYS A 146 11.16 3.91 29.27
CA LYS A 146 11.91 2.81 28.64
C LYS A 146 12.29 3.15 27.21
N ALA A 147 11.44 3.90 26.51
CA ALA A 147 11.70 4.35 25.16
C ALA A 147 12.95 5.26 25.08
N LEU A 148 13.21 6.07 26.11
CA LEU A 148 14.34 7.01 26.15
C LEU A 148 15.72 6.31 26.19
N LYS A 149 15.79 5.04 26.58
CA LYS A 149 17.05 4.29 26.77
C LYS A 149 17.80 3.95 25.48
N SER A 150 17.14 4.01 24.33
CA SER A 150 17.78 3.67 23.05
C SER A 150 17.07 4.31 21.88
N LYS A 151 17.84 4.65 20.85
CA LYS A 151 17.33 5.20 19.59
C LYS A 151 16.26 4.32 18.95
N GLU A 152 16.44 3.01 18.97
CA GLU A 152 15.50 2.05 18.38
C GLU A 152 14.15 2.05 19.13
N ALA A 153 14.19 1.99 20.47
CA ALA A 153 12.99 2.02 21.29
C ALA A 153 12.24 3.36 21.15
N LEU A 154 12.96 4.48 21.17
CA LEU A 154 12.40 5.81 21.00
C LEU A 154 11.76 5.98 19.63
N THR A 155 12.46 5.60 18.55
CA THR A 155 11.95 5.65 17.17
C THR A 155 10.66 4.85 17.01
N LYS A 156 10.61 3.65 17.60
CA LYS A 156 9.43 2.79 17.58
C LYS A 156 8.26 3.37 18.36
N ALA A 157 8.54 3.99 19.51
CA ALA A 157 7.55 4.64 20.35
C ALA A 157 6.97 5.90 19.66
N ILE A 158 7.81 6.76 19.10
CA ILE A 158 7.41 7.94 18.33
C ILE A 158 6.53 7.54 17.15
N SER A 159 6.97 6.56 16.35
CA SER A 159 6.21 6.07 15.21
C SER A 159 4.85 5.48 15.62
N LYS A 160 4.80 4.79 16.77
CA LYS A 160 3.55 4.25 17.32
C LYS A 160 2.59 5.35 17.75
N ASP A 161 3.05 6.33 18.52
CA ASP A 161 2.21 7.42 19.01
C ASP A 161 1.69 8.29 17.88
N TRP A 162 2.57 8.63 16.94
CA TRP A 162 2.20 9.36 15.73
C TRP A 162 1.15 8.60 14.92
N PHE A 163 1.36 7.30 14.67
CA PHE A 163 0.42 6.48 13.91
C PHE A 163 -0.93 6.35 14.62
N GLN A 164 -0.96 6.11 15.93
CA GLN A 164 -2.21 6.00 16.67
C GLN A 164 -3.02 7.29 16.66
N GLN A 165 -2.35 8.44 16.82
CA GLN A 165 -2.99 9.76 16.80
C GLN A 165 -3.51 10.12 15.40
N ASN A 166 -2.90 9.59 14.33
CA ASN A 166 -3.27 9.86 12.93
C ASN A 166 -3.85 8.64 12.21
N ARG A 167 -4.33 7.64 12.96
CA ARG A 167 -4.62 6.28 12.46
C ARG A 167 -5.55 6.29 11.25
N LEU A 168 -6.63 7.08 11.30
CA LEU A 168 -7.60 7.15 10.22
C LEU A 168 -6.97 7.66 8.91
N VAL A 169 -6.25 8.79 8.99
CA VAL A 169 -5.67 9.45 7.82
C VAL A 169 -4.57 8.60 7.20
N ILE A 170 -3.68 8.05 8.03
CA ILE A 170 -2.57 7.20 7.54
C ILE A 170 -3.13 5.90 6.97
N SER A 171 -4.09 5.25 7.64
CA SER A 171 -4.69 4.02 7.12
C SER A 171 -5.37 4.24 5.77
N LEU A 172 -6.10 5.36 5.62
CA LEU A 172 -6.73 5.72 4.36
C LEU A 172 -5.68 5.98 3.28
N PHE A 173 -4.61 6.71 3.61
CA PHE A 173 -3.49 6.95 2.69
C PHE A 173 -2.84 5.64 2.21
N LEU A 174 -2.60 4.69 3.11
CA LEU A 174 -2.01 3.39 2.77
C LEU A 174 -2.92 2.56 1.86
N VAL A 175 -4.20 2.47 2.19
CA VAL A 175 -5.18 1.73 1.37
C VAL A 175 -5.38 2.38 0.01
N LEU A 176 -5.46 3.71 -0.06
CA LEU A 176 -5.56 4.44 -1.33
C LEU A 176 -4.30 4.28 -2.19
N SER A 177 -3.12 4.36 -1.57
CA SER A 177 -1.84 4.15 -2.27
C SER A 177 -1.74 2.73 -2.84
N ALA A 178 -2.13 1.72 -2.06
CA ALA A 178 -2.22 0.35 -2.56
C ALA A 178 -3.26 0.20 -3.68
N GLY A 179 -4.41 0.87 -3.56
CA GLY A 179 -5.45 0.90 -4.60
C GLY A 179 -4.96 1.50 -5.90
N PHE A 180 -4.17 2.57 -5.81
CA PHE A 180 -3.52 3.19 -6.96
C PHE A 180 -2.52 2.23 -7.61
N LEU A 181 -1.66 1.57 -6.83
CA LEU A 181 -0.70 0.58 -7.34
C LEU A 181 -1.39 -0.61 -8.01
N PHE A 182 -2.42 -1.18 -7.39
CA PHE A 182 -3.21 -2.25 -8.00
C PHE A 182 -3.91 -1.80 -9.27
N SER A 183 -4.44 -0.58 -9.29
CA SER A 183 -5.11 -0.03 -10.49
C SER A 183 -4.14 0.15 -11.64
N ILE A 184 -2.93 0.67 -11.38
CA ILE A 184 -1.89 0.79 -12.40
C ILE A 184 -1.45 -0.59 -12.90
N ASN A 185 -1.14 -1.52 -12.00
CA ASN A 185 -0.75 -2.87 -12.37
C ASN A 185 -1.83 -3.56 -13.22
N PHE A 186 -3.09 -3.46 -12.77
CA PHE A 186 -4.24 -3.99 -13.49
C PHE A 186 -4.38 -3.33 -14.87
N ALA A 187 -4.27 -2.01 -14.97
CA ALA A 187 -4.39 -1.30 -16.24
C ALA A 187 -3.28 -1.74 -17.23
N PHE A 188 -2.03 -1.86 -16.78
CA PHE A 188 -0.93 -2.36 -17.61
C PHE A 188 -1.20 -3.77 -18.12
N LEU A 189 -1.64 -4.69 -17.27
CA LEU A 189 -1.93 -6.07 -17.68
C LEU A 189 -3.15 -6.15 -18.57
N ALA A 190 -4.26 -5.55 -18.14
CA ALA A 190 -5.54 -5.62 -18.83
C ALA A 190 -5.45 -4.95 -20.20
N LEU A 191 -4.98 -3.70 -20.27
CA LEU A 191 -4.89 -2.96 -21.52
C LEU A 191 -3.73 -3.45 -22.38
N GLY A 192 -2.56 -3.71 -21.79
CA GLY A 192 -1.37 -4.18 -22.50
C GLY A 192 -1.59 -5.54 -23.16
N ALA A 193 -2.08 -6.54 -22.41
CA ALA A 193 -2.36 -7.86 -22.97
C ALA A 193 -3.50 -7.80 -24.00
N SER A 194 -4.53 -6.98 -23.77
CA SER A 194 -5.62 -6.81 -24.74
C SER A 194 -5.15 -6.17 -26.03
N PHE A 195 -4.24 -5.20 -25.93
CA PHE A 195 -3.64 -4.55 -27.09
C PHE A 195 -2.77 -5.53 -27.88
N LEU A 196 -1.94 -6.32 -27.22
CA LEU A 196 -1.13 -7.36 -27.87
C LEU A 196 -2.02 -8.39 -28.59
N LEU A 197 -3.08 -8.88 -27.95
CA LEU A 197 -4.06 -9.77 -28.60
C LEU A 197 -4.82 -9.09 -29.74
N TYR A 198 -5.07 -7.79 -29.64
CA TYR A 198 -5.72 -7.05 -30.71
C TYR A 198 -4.82 -6.93 -31.95
N LEU A 199 -3.51 -6.72 -31.78
CA LEU A 199 -2.55 -6.70 -32.88
C LEU A 199 -2.48 -8.04 -33.62
N THR A 200 -2.69 -9.15 -32.90
CA THR A 200 -2.62 -10.48 -33.51
C THR A 200 -3.81 -10.77 -34.44
N LYS A 201 -4.87 -9.95 -34.44
CA LYS A 201 -5.99 -10.00 -35.40
C LYS A 201 -5.56 -9.96 -36.86
N LYS A 202 -4.42 -9.32 -37.18
CA LYS A 202 -3.90 -9.27 -38.56
C LYS A 202 -3.46 -10.66 -39.05
N SER A 203 -3.16 -11.57 -38.14
CA SER A 203 -2.86 -12.96 -38.44
C SER A 203 -4.16 -13.76 -38.58
N ARG A 204 -4.26 -14.61 -39.62
CA ARG A 204 -5.38 -15.57 -39.78
C ARG A 204 -5.41 -16.66 -38.71
N LEU A 205 -4.45 -16.67 -37.80
CA LEU A 205 -4.28 -17.71 -36.77
C LEU A 205 -5.24 -17.57 -35.59
N PHE A 206 -5.86 -16.39 -35.35
CA PHE A 206 -6.67 -16.13 -34.15
C PHE A 206 -8.05 -15.56 -34.45
N SER A 207 -9.03 -15.91 -33.61
CA SER A 207 -10.46 -15.56 -33.80
C SER A 207 -10.91 -14.28 -33.07
N PHE A 208 -9.98 -13.42 -32.64
CA PHE A 208 -10.28 -12.13 -32.01
C PHE A 208 -10.61 -11.06 -33.06
N LYS A 209 -11.78 -10.41 -32.94
CA LYS A 209 -12.25 -9.42 -33.94
C LYS A 209 -12.19 -7.97 -33.45
N THR A 210 -12.39 -7.72 -32.17
CA THR A 210 -12.49 -6.36 -31.61
C THR A 210 -11.67 -6.23 -30.33
N PHE A 211 -11.23 -5.01 -30.00
CA PHE A 211 -10.54 -4.74 -28.74
C PHE A 211 -11.41 -5.12 -27.52
N LYS A 212 -12.74 -4.93 -27.62
CA LYS A 212 -13.69 -5.35 -26.58
C LYS A 212 -13.61 -6.86 -26.30
N GLU A 213 -13.49 -7.70 -27.33
CA GLU A 213 -13.34 -9.16 -27.17
C GLU A 213 -12.03 -9.51 -26.49
N CYS A 214 -10.93 -8.84 -26.87
CA CYS A 214 -9.63 -9.02 -26.23
C CYS A 214 -9.70 -8.62 -24.75
N TYR A 215 -10.25 -7.44 -24.45
CA TYR A 215 -10.39 -6.93 -23.09
C TYR A 215 -11.24 -7.84 -22.21
N HIS A 216 -12.38 -8.30 -22.71
CA HIS A 216 -13.21 -9.24 -21.97
C HIS A 216 -12.49 -10.57 -21.72
N PHE A 217 -11.79 -11.10 -22.74
CA PHE A 217 -11.01 -12.32 -22.57
C PHE A 217 -9.93 -12.18 -21.50
N ILE A 218 -9.15 -11.08 -21.54
CA ILE A 218 -8.13 -10.79 -20.52
C ILE A 218 -8.76 -10.63 -19.14
N LEU A 219 -9.91 -9.97 -19.05
CA LEU A 219 -10.64 -9.81 -17.79
C LEU A 219 -11.06 -11.16 -17.18
N ASN A 220 -11.57 -12.08 -18.00
CA ASN A 220 -11.87 -13.44 -17.57
C ASN A 220 -10.60 -14.20 -17.13
N CYS A 221 -9.46 -13.94 -17.77
CA CYS A 221 -8.19 -14.54 -17.38
C CYS A 221 -7.64 -13.99 -16.07
N LEU A 222 -7.97 -12.74 -15.71
CA LEU A 222 -7.56 -12.11 -14.46
C LEU A 222 -8.41 -12.55 -13.27
N GLY A 223 -9.66 -12.98 -13.48
CA GLY A 223 -10.57 -13.32 -12.39
C GLY A 223 -10.04 -14.38 -11.41
N LEU A 224 -9.60 -15.53 -11.91
CA LEU A 224 -9.06 -16.60 -11.04
C LEU A 224 -7.74 -16.20 -10.35
N PRO A 225 -6.74 -15.63 -11.05
CA PRO A 225 -5.55 -15.06 -10.42
C PRO A 225 -5.85 -14.04 -9.32
N THR A 226 -6.81 -13.14 -9.51
CA THR A 226 -7.22 -12.16 -8.49
C THR A 226 -7.82 -12.83 -7.25
N ILE A 227 -8.67 -13.85 -7.42
CA ILE A 227 -9.24 -14.61 -6.29
C ILE A 227 -8.13 -15.32 -5.51
N ILE A 228 -7.16 -15.93 -6.20
CA ILE A 228 -6.02 -16.58 -5.54
C ILE A 228 -5.14 -15.54 -4.84
N GLY A 229 -4.89 -14.39 -5.46
CA GLY A 229 -4.16 -13.28 -4.87
C GLY A 229 -4.83 -12.75 -3.59
N LEU A 230 -6.15 -12.62 -3.59
CA LEU A 230 -6.95 -12.30 -2.39
C LEU A 230 -6.68 -13.31 -1.27
N ILE A 231 -6.79 -14.61 -1.56
CA ILE A 231 -6.53 -15.68 -0.58
C ILE A 231 -5.10 -15.58 -0.03
N CYS A 232 -4.09 -15.41 -0.90
CA CYS A 232 -2.70 -15.20 -0.49
C CYS A 232 -2.55 -13.99 0.44
N GLY A 233 -3.20 -12.87 0.13
CA GLY A 233 -3.16 -11.67 0.95
C GLY A 233 -3.82 -11.85 2.32
N LEU A 234 -4.86 -12.67 2.42
CA LEU A 234 -5.49 -13.00 3.71
C LEU A 234 -4.58 -13.83 4.62
N PHE A 235 -3.61 -14.56 4.06
CA PHE A 235 -2.54 -15.23 4.81
C PHE A 235 -1.40 -14.28 5.24
N GLY A 236 -1.59 -12.96 5.14
CA GLY A 236 -0.61 -11.96 5.57
C GLY A 236 0.55 -11.75 4.59
N GLN A 237 0.41 -12.18 3.34
CA GLN A 237 1.43 -11.92 2.32
C GLN A 237 1.52 -10.42 2.00
N SER A 238 2.74 -9.97 1.70
CA SER A 238 3.00 -8.58 1.35
C SER A 238 2.41 -8.19 -0.01
N LEU A 239 2.15 -6.89 -0.19
CA LEU A 239 1.60 -6.35 -1.44
C LEU A 239 2.39 -6.77 -2.69
N PRO A 240 3.74 -6.68 -2.73
CA PRO A 240 4.52 -7.14 -3.88
C PRO A 240 4.33 -8.63 -4.18
N THR A 241 4.22 -9.47 -3.15
CA THR A 241 4.00 -10.92 -3.32
C THR A 241 2.64 -11.21 -3.92
N ILE A 242 1.58 -10.53 -3.43
CA ILE A 242 0.22 -10.69 -3.99
C ILE A 242 0.21 -10.34 -5.48
N ILE A 243 0.79 -9.19 -5.86
CA ILE A 243 0.88 -8.75 -7.26
C ILE A 243 1.67 -9.77 -8.09
N THR A 244 2.80 -10.25 -7.58
CA THR A 244 3.66 -11.20 -8.29
C THR A 244 2.94 -12.53 -8.56
N VAL A 245 2.29 -13.10 -7.53
CA VAL A 245 1.51 -14.34 -7.65
C VAL A 245 0.37 -14.17 -8.65
N GLN A 246 -0.39 -13.07 -8.56
CA GLN A 246 -1.47 -12.76 -9.49
C GLN A 246 -0.95 -12.67 -10.93
N ASN A 247 0.18 -12.02 -11.17
CA ASN A 247 0.73 -11.84 -12.52
C ASN A 247 1.25 -13.16 -13.11
N ILE A 248 1.95 -13.96 -12.31
CA ILE A 248 2.43 -15.29 -12.75
C ILE A 248 1.24 -16.18 -13.12
N LEU A 249 0.23 -16.25 -12.25
CA LEU A 249 -0.97 -17.06 -12.49
C LEU A 249 -1.74 -16.58 -13.72
N PHE A 250 -1.83 -15.27 -13.93
CA PHE A 250 -2.42 -14.70 -15.14
C PHE A 250 -1.71 -15.15 -16.42
N VAL A 251 -0.37 -15.07 -16.45
CA VAL A 251 0.43 -15.51 -17.61
C VAL A 251 0.27 -17.02 -17.82
N LEU A 252 0.36 -17.83 -16.77
CA LEU A 252 0.16 -19.28 -16.85
C LEU A 252 -1.24 -19.63 -17.39
N TYR A 253 -2.27 -18.92 -16.91
CA TYR A 253 -3.64 -19.14 -17.36
C TYR A 253 -3.81 -18.81 -18.86
N LEU A 254 -3.21 -17.71 -19.32
CA LEU A 254 -3.17 -17.38 -20.75
C LEU A 254 -2.47 -18.46 -21.58
N VAL A 255 -1.31 -18.95 -21.15
CA VAL A 255 -0.56 -20.01 -21.84
C VAL A 255 -1.37 -21.30 -21.93
N ILE A 256 -2.05 -21.70 -20.85
CA ILE A 256 -2.89 -22.90 -20.84
C ILE A 256 -4.09 -22.75 -21.78
N ILE A 257 -4.73 -21.57 -21.81
CA ILE A 257 -5.84 -21.32 -22.75
C ILE A 257 -5.34 -21.36 -24.18
N PHE A 258 -4.19 -20.74 -24.46
CA PHE A 258 -3.56 -20.81 -25.77
C PHE A 258 -3.30 -22.26 -26.18
N TYR A 259 -2.69 -23.07 -25.31
CA TYR A 259 -2.45 -24.49 -25.59
C TYR A 259 -3.74 -25.26 -25.90
N LYS A 260 -4.83 -24.98 -25.16
CA LYS A 260 -6.11 -25.70 -25.30
C LYS A 260 -7.01 -25.22 -26.43
N THR A 261 -6.90 -23.97 -26.85
CA THR A 261 -7.82 -23.34 -27.81
C THR A 261 -7.13 -22.83 -29.06
N HIS A 262 -5.80 -22.66 -29.02
CA HIS A 262 -5.01 -21.93 -30.00
C HIS A 262 -5.57 -20.53 -30.31
N PHE A 263 -6.40 -19.97 -29.39
CA PHE A 263 -7.25 -18.80 -29.60
C PHE A 263 -8.10 -18.85 -30.88
N ARG A 264 -8.53 -20.06 -31.25
CA ARG A 264 -9.44 -20.31 -32.36
C ARG A 264 -10.79 -20.70 -31.79
N ASP A 265 -11.84 -20.14 -32.38
CA ASP A 265 -13.18 -20.69 -32.18
C ASP A 265 -13.14 -22.15 -32.68
N GLU A 266 -13.71 -23.08 -31.91
CA GLU A 266 -13.94 -24.42 -32.44
C GLU A 266 -14.77 -24.24 -33.72
N ASP A 267 -14.28 -24.75 -34.86
CA ASP A 267 -15.14 -24.92 -36.01
C ASP A 267 -16.29 -25.79 -35.51
N PHE A 268 -17.50 -25.25 -35.44
CA PHE A 268 -18.73 -26.04 -35.29
C PHE A 268 -18.91 -26.88 -36.56
N ARG A 269 -18.02 -27.85 -36.75
CA ARG A 269 -18.01 -28.89 -37.77
C ARG A 269 -17.48 -30.17 -37.13
N ASN A 270 -18.28 -30.73 -36.23
CA ASN A 270 -18.95 -32.02 -36.40
C ASN A 270 -19.78 -32.32 -35.15
#